data_AF-A0A382CIR1-F1
#
_entry.id   AF-A0A382CIR1-F1
#
_cell.length_a   1.000
_cell.length_b   1.000
_cell.length_c   1.000
_cell.angle_alpha   90.00
_cell.angle_beta   90.00
_cell.angle_gamma   90.00
#
_symmetry.space_group_name_H-M   'P 1'
#
loop_
_entity.id
_entity.type
_entity.pdbx_description
1 polymer ?
#
loop_
_entity_poly.entity_id
_entity_poly.type
_entity_poly.pdbx_seq_one_letter_code
_entity_poly.pdbx_strand_id
1 'polypeptide(L)'
;MYADKITESMQITIDITEKRRQKQEAYNKQHGVVPKTIYRKIAPSLAPVELDEMIEVAEEVPIYETVTNLEEKINELEQEMREAAEILKFERAADLRDRINELRGQLGKG
;
A
#
# COMPACT_ATOMS: atom_id res chain seq x y z
N MET A 1 -9.25 -12.96 13.84
CA MET A 1 -10.18 -12.02 14.52
C MET A 1 -9.65 -11.83 15.94
N TYR A 2 -9.56 -10.60 16.43
CA TYR A 2 -9.16 -10.33 17.82
C TYR A 2 -10.41 -9.89 18.60
N ALA A 3 -10.80 -10.66 19.61
CA ALA A 3 -11.93 -10.39 20.47
C ALA A 3 -11.82 -11.22 21.77
N ASP A 4 -12.30 -10.68 22.88
CA ASP A 4 -12.26 -11.35 24.19
C ASP A 4 -13.31 -12.47 24.32
N LYS A 5 -14.40 -12.37 23.55
CA LYS A 5 -15.48 -13.37 23.52
C LYS A 5 -15.96 -13.60 22.11
N ILE A 6 -16.42 -14.82 21.85
CA ILE A 6 -17.08 -15.18 20.60
C ILE A 6 -18.54 -14.76 20.71
N THR A 7 -18.96 -13.84 19.85
CA THR A 7 -20.38 -13.51 19.67
C THR A 7 -21.06 -14.56 18.78
N GLU A 8 -22.39 -14.62 18.83
CA GLU A 8 -23.17 -15.51 17.97
C GLU A 8 -22.90 -15.26 16.47
N SER A 9 -22.79 -14.00 16.05
CA SER A 9 -22.45 -13.63 14.68
C SER A 9 -21.05 -14.10 14.26
N MET A 10 -20.08 -14.06 15.18
CA MET A 10 -18.74 -14.60 14.96
C MET A 10 -18.78 -16.11 14.81
N GLN A 11 -19.54 -16.80 15.67
CA GLN A 11 -19.69 -18.26 15.59
C GLN A 11 -20.26 -18.69 14.24
N ILE A 12 -21.34 -18.06 13.79
CA ILE A 12 -21.95 -18.34 12.47
C ILE A 12 -20.93 -18.12 11.35
N THR A 13 -20.16 -17.03 11.41
CA THR A 13 -19.14 -16.71 10.40
C THR A 13 -18.02 -17.75 10.37
N ILE A 14 -17.55 -18.19 11.55
CA ILE A 14 -16.52 -19.22 11.69
C ILE A 14 -17.03 -20.55 11.11
N ASP A 15 -18.23 -20.97 11.49
CA ASP A 15 -18.82 -22.25 11.06
C ASP A 15 -19.01 -22.31 9.53
N ILE A 16 -19.49 -21.23 8.93
CA ILE A 16 -19.66 -21.14 7.47
C ILE A 16 -18.28 -21.18 6.77
N THR A 17 -17.29 -20.46 7.33
CA THR A 17 -15.93 -20.43 6.78
C THR A 17 -15.31 -21.83 6.80
N GLU A 18 -15.43 -22.53 7.93
CA GLU A 18 -14.89 -23.87 8.10
C GLU A 18 -15.59 -24.89 7.20
N LYS A 19 -16.92 -24.83 7.11
CA LYS A 19 -17.70 -25.68 6.19
C LYS A 19 -17.30 -25.49 4.72
N ARG A 20 -16.99 -24.25 4.32
CA ARG A 20 -16.52 -23.96 2.95
C ARG A 20 -15.09 -24.48 2.73
N ARG A 21 -14.19 -24.26 3.70
CA ARG A 21 -12.79 -24.74 3.64
C ARG A 21 -12.72 -26.25 3.47
N GLN A 22 -13.48 -27.01 4.26
CA GLN A 22 -13.51 -28.48 4.18
C GLN A 22 -13.92 -28.99 2.79
N LYS A 23 -14.92 -28.36 2.17
CA LYS A 23 -15.33 -28.69 0.80
C LYS A 23 -14.24 -28.39 -0.23
N GLN A 24 -13.57 -27.24 -0.09
CA GLN A 24 -12.48 -26.84 -0.98
C GLN A 24 -11.28 -27.78 -0.86
N GLU A 25 -10.90 -28.17 0.37
CA GLU A 25 -9.81 -29.12 0.60
C GLU A 25 -10.11 -30.52 0.07
N ALA A 26 -11.34 -31.02 0.28
CA ALA A 26 -11.77 -32.29 -0.28
C ALA A 26 -11.72 -32.28 -1.81
N TYR A 27 -12.21 -31.21 -2.44
CA TYR A 27 -12.14 -31.03 -3.89
C TYR A 27 -10.69 -30.99 -4.37
N ASN A 28 -9.84 -30.18 -3.72
CA ASN A 28 -8.43 -30.05 -4.07
C ASN A 28 -7.69 -31.38 -3.96
N LYS A 29 -7.93 -32.16 -2.91
CA LYS A 29 -7.33 -33.49 -2.71
C LYS A 29 -7.79 -34.50 -3.77
N GLN A 30 -9.07 -34.49 -4.11
CA GLN A 30 -9.63 -35.37 -5.15
C GLN A 30 -9.08 -35.05 -6.55
N HIS A 31 -8.81 -33.77 -6.83
CA HIS A 31 -8.38 -33.29 -8.15
C HIS A 31 -6.88 -32.98 -8.24
N GLY A 32 -6.10 -33.23 -7.18
CA GLY A 32 -4.67 -32.91 -7.14
C GLY A 32 -4.35 -31.42 -7.27
N VAL A 33 -5.27 -30.53 -6.90
CA VAL A 33 -5.08 -29.07 -7.00
C VAL A 33 -4.27 -28.58 -5.81
N VAL A 34 -3.13 -27.96 -6.09
CA VAL A 34 -2.32 -27.25 -5.07
C VAL A 34 -2.75 -25.78 -5.04
N PRO A 35 -3.25 -25.25 -3.92
CA PRO A 35 -3.61 -23.83 -3.81
C PRO A 35 -2.42 -22.92 -4.10
N LYS A 36 -2.64 -21.90 -4.93
CA LYS A 36 -1.63 -20.88 -5.26
C LYS A 36 -2.26 -19.50 -5.16
N THR A 37 -1.50 -18.53 -4.68
CA THR A 37 -1.91 -17.13 -4.67
C THR A 37 -2.07 -16.62 -6.10
N ILE A 38 -3.18 -15.93 -6.37
CA ILE A 38 -3.41 -15.28 -7.65
C ILE A 38 -2.67 -13.95 -7.67
N TYR A 39 -1.76 -13.76 -8.62
CA TYR A 39 -1.15 -12.47 -8.90
C TYR A 39 -1.91 -11.81 -10.05
N ARG A 40 -2.64 -10.73 -9.76
CA ARG A 40 -3.36 -9.95 -10.78
C ARG A 40 -2.62 -8.64 -11.03
N LYS A 41 -2.31 -8.34 -12.29
CA LYS A 41 -1.77 -7.03 -12.68
C LYS A 41 -2.82 -5.95 -12.38
N ILE A 42 -2.37 -4.82 -11.83
CA ILE A 42 -3.22 -3.63 -11.66
C ILE A 42 -3.67 -3.19 -13.05
N ALA A 43 -4.98 -3.02 -13.24
CA ALA A 43 -5.49 -2.52 -14.50
C ALA A 43 -5.03 -1.07 -14.69
N PRO A 44 -4.65 -0.65 -15.91
CA PRO A 44 -4.34 0.75 -16.17
C PRO A 44 -5.56 1.62 -15.80
N SER A 45 -5.33 2.77 -15.18
CA SER A 45 -6.39 3.73 -14.92
C SER A 45 -6.98 4.22 -16.25
N LEU A 46 -8.29 4.48 -16.27
CA LEU A 46 -8.99 5.01 -17.45
C LEU A 46 -8.79 6.54 -17.60
N ALA A 47 -8.00 7.15 -16.72
CA ALA A 47 -7.67 8.56 -16.81
C ALA A 47 -6.67 8.76 -17.96
N PRO A 48 -6.91 9.71 -18.88
CA PRO A 48 -5.90 10.10 -19.84
C PRO A 48 -4.73 10.68 -19.04
N VAL A 49 -3.63 9.94 -19.01
CA VAL A 49 -2.35 10.50 -18.58
C VAL A 49 -1.90 11.38 -19.74
N GLU A 50 -2.21 12.68 -19.66
CA GLU A 50 -1.42 13.66 -20.40
C GLU A 50 -0.01 13.56 -19.81
N LEU A 51 0.83 12.80 -20.50
CA LEU A 51 2.26 12.76 -20.24
C LEU A 51 2.81 14.08 -20.77
N ASP A 52 2.49 15.15 -20.04
CA ASP A 52 3.04 16.46 -20.31
C ASP A 52 4.53 16.41 -20.02
N GLU A 53 5.24 17.17 -20.83
CA GLU A 53 6.59 16.96 -21.29
C GLU A 53 7.65 16.83 -20.17
N MET A 54 8.80 16.25 -20.54
CA MET A 54 10.03 16.23 -19.75
C MET A 54 10.23 17.54 -18.98
N ILE A 55 9.95 17.53 -17.68
CA ILE A 55 10.37 18.62 -16.79
C ILE A 55 11.87 18.43 -16.59
N GLU A 56 12.69 19.11 -17.40
CA GLU A 56 14.07 19.42 -17.03
C GLU A 56 14.02 20.31 -15.78
N VAL A 57 14.01 19.69 -14.60
CA VAL A 57 14.12 20.40 -13.33
C VAL A 57 15.56 20.86 -13.18
N ALA A 58 15.84 22.08 -13.63
CA ALA A 58 17.01 22.85 -13.22
C ALA A 58 16.76 23.44 -11.82
N GLU A 59 16.78 22.59 -10.78
CA GLU A 59 16.89 23.08 -9.41
C GLU A 59 18.33 22.91 -8.94
N GLU A 60 18.96 24.05 -8.61
CA GLU A 60 20.25 24.11 -7.94
C GLU A 60 20.16 23.31 -6.63
N VAL A 61 20.97 22.27 -6.52
CA VAL A 61 21.04 21.38 -5.35
C VAL A 61 21.41 22.20 -4.12
N PRO A 62 20.51 22.42 -3.14
CA PRO A 62 20.90 23.09 -1.92
C PRO A 62 21.60 22.06 -1.03
N ILE A 63 22.88 22.31 -0.84
CA ILE A 63 23.69 22.13 0.39
C ILE A 63 23.13 21.09 1.37
N TYR A 64 23.85 19.97 1.46
CA TYR A 64 23.73 18.88 2.43
C TYR A 64 23.14 19.31 3.78
N GLU A 65 21.86 19.00 3.99
CA GLU A 65 21.28 18.97 5.32
C GLU A 65 21.63 17.64 5.98
N THR A 66 21.98 17.72 7.26
CA THR A 66 22.34 16.57 8.10
C THR A 66 21.27 15.48 8.09
N VAL A 67 21.67 14.23 8.29
CA VAL A 67 20.78 13.04 8.33
C VAL A 67 19.53 13.25 9.20
N THR A 68 19.66 14.04 10.27
CA THR A 68 18.57 14.44 11.18
C THR A 68 17.47 15.27 10.50
N ASN A 69 17.84 16.21 9.63
CA ASN A 69 16.87 17.11 8.97
C ASN A 69 16.06 16.34 7.92
N LEU A 70 16.68 15.32 7.31
CA LEU A 70 16.06 14.48 6.30
C LEU A 70 14.98 13.57 6.91
N GLU A 71 15.22 13.03 8.10
CA GLU A 71 14.21 12.27 8.86
C GLU A 71 13.05 13.17 9.31
N GLU A 72 13.33 14.38 9.80
CA GLU A 72 12.31 15.37 10.15
C GLU A 72 11.44 15.73 8.93
N LYS A 73 12.06 15.96 7.77
CA LYS A 73 11.36 16.26 6.54
C LYS A 73 10.47 15.11 6.05
N ILE A 74 10.92 13.87 6.20
CA ILE A 74 10.11 12.69 5.89
C ILE A 74 8.87 12.62 6.80
N ASN A 75 9.03 12.90 8.10
CA ASN A 75 7.91 12.88 9.05
C ASN A 75 6.87 13.96 8.72
N GLU A 76 7.29 15.16 8.34
CA GLU A 76 6.37 16.22 7.88
C GLU A 76 5.56 15.77 6.65
N LEU A 77 6.25 15.23 5.64
CA LEU A 77 5.60 14.76 4.41
C LEU A 77 4.65 13.57 4.69
N GLU A 78 4.99 12.69 5.63
CA GLU A 78 4.10 11.60 6.05
C GLU A 78 2.82 12.11 6.72
N GLN A 79 2.93 13.19 7.49
CA GLN A 79 1.77 13.85 8.08
C GLN A 79 0.88 14.47 7.00
N GLU A 80 1.46 15.24 6.07
CA GLU A 80 0.72 15.83 4.95
C GLU A 80 0.05 14.77 4.06
N MET A 81 0.72 13.63 3.84
CA MET A 81 0.17 12.51 3.07
C MET A 81 -1.07 11.93 3.76
N ARG A 82 -1.02 11.78 5.09
CA ARG A 82 -2.14 11.28 5.89
C ARG A 82 -3.31 12.25 5.87
N GLU A 83 -3.04 13.54 6.04
CA GLU A 83 -4.07 14.59 5.95
C GLU A 83 -4.73 14.60 4.55
N ALA A 84 -3.93 14.51 3.48
CA ALA A 84 -4.45 14.41 2.12
C ALA A 84 -5.33 13.16 1.90
N ALA A 85 -4.96 12.03 2.50
CA ALA A 85 -5.76 10.80 2.46
C ALA A 85 -7.06 10.92 3.25
N GLU A 86 -7.05 11.60 4.40
CA GLU A 86 -8.25 11.86 5.22
C GLU A 86 -9.27 12.74 4.50
N ILE A 87 -8.81 13.73 3.73
CA ILE A 87 -9.68 14.59 2.91
C ILE A 87 -9.94 14.04 1.49
N LEU A 88 -9.64 12.75 1.25
CA LEU A 88 -9.89 12.01 0.01
C LEU A 88 -9.16 12.57 -1.24
N LYS A 89 -8.05 13.31 -1.06
CA LYS A 89 -7.19 13.78 -2.15
C LYS A 89 -6.09 12.76 -2.45
N PHE A 90 -6.48 11.67 -3.10
CA PHE A 90 -5.60 10.52 -3.34
C PHE A 90 -4.43 10.80 -4.30
N GLU A 91 -4.59 11.69 -5.27
CA GLU A 91 -3.50 12.10 -6.18
C GLU A 91 -2.37 12.76 -5.39
N ARG A 92 -2.71 13.76 -4.58
CA ARG A 92 -1.74 14.43 -3.70
C ARG A 92 -1.09 13.47 -2.70
N ALA A 93 -1.85 12.53 -2.15
CA ALA A 93 -1.28 11.52 -1.25
C ALA A 93 -0.31 10.57 -1.99
N ALA A 94 -0.58 10.24 -3.26
CA ALA A 94 0.32 9.43 -4.08
C ALA A 94 1.63 10.17 -4.38
N ASP A 95 1.55 11.45 -4.75
CA ASP A 95 2.74 12.28 -5.01
C ASP A 95 3.64 12.40 -3.76
N LEU A 96 3.02 12.64 -2.59
CA LEU A 96 3.73 12.72 -1.32
C LEU A 96 4.39 11.38 -0.96
N ARG A 97 3.71 10.25 -1.18
CA ARG A 97 4.27 8.90 -0.97
C ARG A 97 5.51 8.68 -1.81
N ASP A 98 5.45 9.05 -3.09
CA ASP A 98 6.56 8.81 -4.02
C ASP A 98 7.77 9.69 -3.65
N ARG A 99 7.54 10.93 -3.21
CA ARG A 99 8.60 11.81 -2.66
C ARG A 99 9.22 11.28 -1.37
N ILE A 100 8.41 10.74 -0.44
CA ILE A 100 8.90 10.10 0.79
C ILE A 100 9.81 8.90 0.46
N ASN A 101 9.42 8.09 -0.53
CA ASN A 101 10.21 6.93 -0.94
C ASN A 101 11.55 7.35 -1.55
N GLU A 102 11.57 8.44 -2.33
CA GLU A 102 12.80 9.01 -2.88
C GLU A 102 13.77 9.46 -1.77
N LEU A 103 13.27 10.21 -0.79
CA LEU A 103 14.05 10.70 0.35
C LEU A 103 14.56 9.54 1.24
N ARG A 104 13.73 8.53 1.51
CA ARG A 104 14.14 7.30 2.21
C ARG A 104 15.22 6.53 1.44
N GLY A 105 15.13 6.50 0.11
CA GLY A 105 16.13 5.89 -0.75
C GLY A 105 17.49 6.60 -0.70
N GLN A 106 17.51 7.91 -0.44
CA GLN A 106 18.74 8.66 -0.21
C GLN A 106 19.33 8.38 1.18
N LEU A 107 18.49 8.23 2.21
CA LEU A 107 18.90 7.89 3.58
C LEU A 107 19.57 6.49 3.67
N GLY A 108 19.05 5.50 2.95
CA GLY A 108 19.56 4.12 2.95
C GLY A 108 20.80 3.86 2.09
N LYS A 109 21.31 4.87 1.38
CA LYS A 109 22.53 4.79 0.55
C LYS A 109 23.77 5.40 1.20
N GLY A 110 23.68 5.84 2.46
CA GLY A 110 24.78 6.35 3.28
C GLY A 110 25.50 5.28 4.07
#